data_AF-A0A565BAB4-F1
#
_entry.id   AF-A0A565BAB4-F1
#
_cell.length_a   1.000
_cell.length_b   1.000
_cell.length_c   1.000
_cell.angle_alpha   90.00
_cell.angle_beta   90.00
_cell.angle_gamma   90.00
#
_symmetry.space_group_name_H-M   'P 1'
#
loop_
_entity.id
_entity.type
_entity.pdbx_description
1 polymer ?
#
loop_
_entity_poly.entity_id
_entity_poly.type
_entity_poly.pdbx_seq_one_letter_code
_entity_poly.pdbx_strand_id
1 'polypeptide(L)'
;MAILENASYIYRGWMIAIDRWSRMRHPNFLRHIPFWVKIDKLPEVFRRISIVESIGSMMGHVDEVRIVEPVLQLDRPAEVWVKVDMDIDS
;
A
#
# COMPACT_ATOMS: atom_id res chain seq x y z
N MET A 1 -14.78 14.38 -1.45
CA MET A 1 -13.87 13.95 -0.39
C MET A 1 -14.56 12.90 0.45
N ALA A 2 -14.46 11.63 0.07
CA ALA A 2 -14.94 10.52 0.89
C ALA A 2 -13.75 9.90 1.60
N ILE A 3 -13.77 9.87 2.92
CA ILE A 3 -12.73 9.24 3.77
C ILE A 3 -12.50 7.76 3.38
N LEU A 4 -13.50 7.12 2.75
CA LEU A 4 -13.43 5.76 2.23
C LEU A 4 -12.48 5.57 1.02
N GLU A 5 -12.16 6.63 0.26
CA GLU A 5 -11.34 6.50 -0.96
C GLU A 5 -9.83 6.43 -0.67
N ASN A 6 -9.39 6.86 0.51
CA ASN A 6 -7.97 7.03 0.85
C ASN A 6 -7.35 5.81 1.55
N ALA A 7 -7.95 4.63 1.41
CA ALA A 7 -7.45 3.38 1.98
C ALA A 7 -7.34 3.45 3.52
N SER A 8 -6.36 2.78 4.15
CA SER A 8 -6.14 2.84 5.60
C SER A 8 -5.42 4.12 6.07
N TYR A 9 -5.68 4.59 7.29
CA TYR A 9 -5.00 5.74 7.90
C TYR A 9 -4.24 5.36 9.17
N ILE A 10 -3.17 6.11 9.50
CA ILE A 10 -2.42 5.93 10.74
C ILE A 10 -2.90 6.94 11.80
N TYR A 11 -3.32 6.45 12.96
CA TYR A 11 -3.68 7.27 14.12
C TYR A 11 -3.00 6.74 15.37
N ARG A 12 -2.17 7.57 16.02
CA ARG A 12 -1.41 7.21 17.23
C ARG A 12 -0.65 5.87 17.12
N GLY A 13 -0.04 5.62 15.96
CA GLY A 13 0.71 4.39 15.68
C GLY A 13 -0.15 3.18 15.30
N TRP A 14 -1.47 3.28 15.34
CA TRP A 14 -2.39 2.25 14.86
C TRP A 14 -2.78 2.50 13.42
N MET A 15 -2.78 1.45 12.60
CA MET A 15 -3.42 1.47 11.29
C MET A 15 -4.92 1.23 11.47
N ILE A 16 -5.74 2.15 10.96
CA ILE A 16 -7.19 2.10 11.02
C ILE A 16 -7.71 1.85 9.60
N ALA A 17 -8.38 0.72 9.42
CA ALA A 17 -9.16 0.40 8.23
C ALA A 17 -10.65 0.70 8.52
N ILE A 18 -11.33 1.33 7.56
CA ILE A 18 -12.75 1.70 7.68
C ILE A 18 -13.47 1.15 6.47
N ASP A 19 -14.56 0.43 6.71
CA ASP A 19 -15.49 -0.01 5.68
C ASP A 19 -16.88 0.55 5.98
N ARG A 20 -17.67 0.80 4.94
CA ARG A 20 -19.00 1.36 5.09
C ARG A 20 -19.93 0.30 5.67
N TRP A 21 -20.44 0.57 6.87
CA TRP A 21 -21.49 -0.25 7.46
C TRP A 21 -22.68 -0.40 6.49
N SER A 22 -23.00 -1.65 6.12
CA SER A 22 -24.10 -1.99 5.24
C SER A 22 -25.10 -2.89 5.98
N ARG A 23 -26.40 -2.72 5.69
CA ARG A 23 -27.49 -3.42 6.40
C ARG A 23 -27.56 -4.93 6.15
N MET A 24 -26.71 -5.46 5.28
CA MET A 24 -26.61 -6.89 5.00
C MET A 24 -25.23 -7.37 5.42
N ARG A 25 -25.19 -8.54 6.09
CA ARG A 25 -23.99 -9.31 6.38
C ARG A 25 -23.29 -9.66 5.07
N HIS A 26 -22.55 -8.71 4.49
CA HIS A 26 -21.66 -9.05 3.41
C HIS A 26 -20.55 -9.89 4.02
N PRO A 27 -20.32 -11.11 3.53
CA PRO A 27 -19.27 -11.98 4.06
C PRO A 27 -17.87 -11.37 3.90
N ASN A 28 -17.75 -10.27 3.14
CA ASN A 28 -16.50 -9.61 2.83
C ASN A 28 -16.32 -8.25 3.56
N PHE A 29 -17.17 -7.93 4.56
CA PHE A 29 -17.01 -6.68 5.33
C PHE A 29 -15.64 -6.64 6.00
N LEU A 30 -14.86 -5.58 5.75
CA LEU A 30 -13.46 -5.45 6.21
C LEU A 30 -12.53 -6.62 5.87
N ARG A 31 -12.88 -7.46 4.90
CA ARG A 31 -12.04 -8.59 4.50
C ARG A 31 -10.80 -8.14 3.72
N HIS A 32 -10.98 -7.14 2.88
CA HIS A 32 -9.95 -6.55 2.02
C HIS A 32 -9.53 -5.20 2.57
N ILE A 33 -8.25 -5.07 2.91
CA ILE A 33 -7.69 -3.83 3.44
C ILE A 33 -6.62 -3.33 2.46
N PRO A 34 -6.95 -2.32 1.63
CA PRO A 34 -5.96 -1.68 0.79
C PRO A 34 -5.08 -0.74 1.63
N PHE A 35 -3.78 -0.74 1.38
CA PHE A 35 -2.86 0.24 1.95
C PHE A 35 -1.60 0.44 1.09
N TRP A 36 -0.96 1.58 1.28
CA TRP A 36 0.33 1.89 0.66
C TRP A 36 1.47 1.51 1.60
N VAL A 37 2.47 0.81 1.05
CA VAL A 37 3.73 0.48 1.72
C VAL A 37 4.84 1.28 1.07
N LYS A 38 5.56 2.04 1.88
CA LYS A 38 6.79 2.71 1.47
C LYS A 38 7.97 1.76 1.68
N ILE A 39 8.78 1.56 0.65
CA ILE A 39 10.03 0.79 0.75
C ILE A 39 11.19 1.77 0.87
N ASP A 40 11.66 1.98 2.10
CA ASP A 40 12.79 2.87 2.36
C ASP A 40 14.13 2.21 2.05
N LYS A 41 15.08 3.04 1.56
CA LYS A 41 16.49 2.65 1.32
C LYS A 41 16.70 1.48 0.35
N LEU A 42 15.79 1.29 -0.61
CA LEU A 42 15.96 0.28 -1.66
C LEU A 42 17.11 0.69 -2.61
N PRO A 43 18.18 -0.13 -2.73
CA PRO A 43 19.28 0.15 -3.65
C PRO A 43 18.80 0.23 -5.10
N GLU A 44 19.48 1.06 -5.90
CA GLU A 44 19.11 1.33 -7.31
C GLU A 44 18.96 0.08 -8.16
N VAL A 45 19.89 -0.87 -8.01
CA VAL A 45 19.86 -2.13 -8.75
C VAL A 45 18.57 -2.94 -8.52
N PHE A 46 17.90 -2.71 -7.38
CA PHE A 46 16.68 -3.41 -6.95
C PHE A 46 15.40 -2.58 -7.16
N ARG A 47 15.47 -1.32 -7.62
CA ARG A 47 14.30 -0.48 -7.95
C ARG A 47 13.65 -0.90 -9.28
N ARG A 48 13.25 -2.16 -9.37
CA ARG A 48 12.55 -2.75 -10.51
C ARG A 48 11.15 -3.12 -10.11
N ILE A 49 10.19 -2.91 -11.01
CA ILE A 49 8.78 -3.22 -10.78
C ILE A 49 8.62 -4.65 -10.26
N SER A 50 9.23 -5.65 -10.92
CA SER A 50 9.13 -7.06 -10.52
C SER A 50 9.64 -7.36 -9.10
N ILE A 51 10.66 -6.63 -8.62
CA ILE A 51 11.21 -6.82 -7.28
C ILE A 51 10.28 -6.18 -6.25
N VAL A 52 9.80 -4.97 -6.53
CA VAL A 52 8.87 -4.25 -5.66
C VAL A 52 7.53 -4.99 -5.57
N GLU A 53 7.03 -5.53 -6.68
CA GLU A 53 5.88 -6.43 -6.72
C GLU A 53 6.12 -7.68 -5.88
N SER A 54 7.28 -8.34 -6.04
CA SER A 54 7.62 -9.53 -5.25
C SER A 54 7.67 -9.25 -3.74
N ILE A 55 8.07 -8.04 -3.33
CA ILE A 55 8.03 -7.64 -1.92
C ILE A 55 6.59 -7.42 -1.46
N GLY A 56 5.80 -6.66 -2.24
CA GLY A 56 4.40 -6.40 -1.94
C GLY A 56 3.55 -7.66 -1.89
N SER A 57 3.82 -8.64 -2.77
CA SER A 57 3.08 -9.90 -2.85
C SER A 57 3.22 -10.77 -1.61
N MET A 58 4.23 -10.53 -0.77
CA MET A 58 4.36 -11.22 0.52
C MET A 58 3.28 -10.78 1.53
N MET A 59 2.63 -9.63 1.30
CA MET A 59 1.64 -9.05 2.21
C MET A 59 0.19 -9.20 1.71
N GLY A 60 0.00 -9.45 0.42
CA GLY A 60 -1.32 -9.53 -0.21
C GLY A 60 -1.26 -9.40 -1.73
N HIS A 61 -2.40 -9.10 -2.35
CA HIS A 61 -2.45 -8.81 -3.79
C HIS A 61 -1.83 -7.43 -4.07
N VAL A 62 -0.99 -7.33 -5.09
CA VAL A 62 -0.38 -6.04 -5.47
C VAL A 62 -1.26 -5.36 -6.50
N ASP A 63 -1.82 -4.22 -6.11
CA ASP A 63 -2.67 -3.38 -6.97
C ASP A 63 -1.84 -2.46 -7.87
N GLU A 64 -0.79 -1.84 -7.30
CA GLU A 64 -0.05 -0.77 -7.97
C GLU A 64 1.39 -0.66 -7.44
N VAL A 65 2.34 -0.39 -8.32
CA VAL A 65 3.73 -0.07 -7.97
C VAL A 65 4.09 1.31 -8.49
N ARG A 66 4.72 2.13 -7.63
CA ARG A 66 5.25 3.45 -7.98
C ARG A 66 6.72 3.53 -7.62
N ILE A 67 7.54 3.80 -8.63
CA ILE A 67 8.97 4.03 -8.48
C ILE A 67 9.26 5.41 -9.05
N VAL A 68 9.74 6.31 -8.19
CA VAL A 68 10.22 7.65 -8.56
C VAL A 68 11.72 7.66 -8.37
N GLU A 69 12.45 7.80 -9.46
CA GLU A 69 13.92 7.87 -9.43
C GLU A 69 14.40 9.16 -8.75
N PRO A 70 15.60 9.14 -8.16
CA PRO A 70 16.13 10.29 -7.45
C PRO A 70 16.44 11.42 -8.44
N VAL A 71 16.22 12.67 -8.00
CA VAL A 71 16.58 13.86 -8.79
C VAL A 71 17.77 14.53 -8.12
N LEU A 72 18.97 14.25 -8.62
CA LEU A 72 20.24 14.71 -8.03
C LEU A 72 20.32 16.23 -7.89
N GLN A 73 19.79 16.99 -8.86
CA GLN A 73 19.81 18.46 -8.85
C GLN A 73 18.97 19.06 -7.70
N LEU A 74 17.98 18.31 -7.21
CA LEU A 74 17.03 18.75 -6.17
C LEU A 74 17.28 18.08 -4.82
N ASP A 75 18.36 17.29 -4.68
CA ASP A 75 18.62 16.42 -3.52
C ASP A 75 17.38 15.58 -3.11
N ARG A 76 16.57 15.19 -4.11
CA ARG A 76 15.36 14.41 -3.87
C ARG A 76 15.72 12.93 -3.93
N PRO A 77 15.59 12.17 -2.83
CA PRO A 77 15.87 10.73 -2.83
C PRO A 77 14.83 9.99 -3.67
N ALA A 78 15.16 8.75 -4.04
CA ALA A 78 14.23 7.86 -4.70
C ALA A 78 13.04 7.55 -3.77
N GLU A 79 11.84 7.47 -4.34
CA GLU A 79 10.64 7.06 -3.63
C GLU A 79 10.08 5.79 -4.25
N VAL A 80 9.91 4.76 -3.42
CA VAL A 80 9.38 3.47 -3.85
C VAL A 80 8.17 3.15 -2.99
N TRP A 81 7.04 2.95 -3.67
CA TRP A 81 5.75 2.65 -3.05
C TRP A 81 5.10 1.47 -3.73
N VAL A 82 4.42 0.64 -2.96
CA VAL A 82 3.57 -0.44 -3.46
C VAL A 82 2.22 -0.38 -2.75
N LYS A 83 1.14 -0.47 -3.52
CA LYS A 83 -0.22 -0.59 -3.00
C LYS A 83 -0.56 -2.06 -2.93
N VAL A 84 -0.92 -2.50 -1.73
CA VAL A 84 -1.29 -3.88 -1.44
C VAL A 84 -2.74 -3.93 -0.99
N ASP A 85 -3.47 -4.92 -1.48
CA ASP A 85 -4.75 -5.34 -0.92
C ASP A 85 -4.56 -6.63 -0.11
N MET A 86 -4.75 -6.52 1.20
CA MET A 86 -4.59 -7.64 2.13
C MET A 86 -5.95 -8.31 2.37
N ASP A 87 -6.03 -9.62 2.10
CA ASP A 87 -7.13 -10.48 2.54
C ASP A 87 -6.82 -11.02 3.94
N ILE A 88 -7.63 -10.64 4.93
CA ILE A 88 -7.43 -11.01 6.34
C ILE A 88 -7.72 -12.50 6.60
N ASP A 89 -8.44 -13.17 5.71
CA ASP A 89 -8.85 -14.57 5.87
C ASP A 89 -7.99 -15.58 5.06
N SER A 90 -6.87 -15.13 4.46
CA SER A 90 -5.93 -15.98 3.68
C SER A 90 -4.88 -16.70 4.51
#